data_AF-A0A9C8WL60-F1
#
_entry.id   AF-A0A9C8WL60-F1
#
_cell.length_a   1.000
_cell.length_b   1.000
_cell.length_c   1.000
_cell.angle_alpha   90.00
_cell.angle_beta   90.00
_cell.angle_gamma   90.00
#
_symmetry.space_group_name_H-M   'P 1'
#
loop_
_entity.id
_entity.type
_entity.pdbx_description
1 polymer ?
#
loop_
_entity_poly.entity_id
_entity_poly.type
_entity_poly.pdbx_seq_one_letter_code
_entity_poly.pdbx_strand_id
1 'polypeptide(L)'
;MQTPDTESPLLQEAIRKAKAGQRSQARTLFRSIVEAEPENHIAWYWLARLSDDVDEQVAALERVLALKPHLSQVRARLDRLRQRQRAVREKKAAWAGRQVAKAKKLLKAGKRQEATQLLLEVVERYEEHEETWLLLSELVGDEEDRIVALQNVLTLNPNNKAARSRLETILHFRENPLDLAALYEEEGRFEDALETYRRAASQAKSRQEWDIIYRGINRLERRIASGVRHFHPNFSIARLTPGPFLLYSLLLLVHNGLNPLRFTPTLWLGGVSVLIGGFFLAVASVRSHHPIWVKVFGETGG
;
A
#
# COMPACT_ATOMS: atom_id res chain seq x y z
N MET A 1 39.83 27.26 -29.99
CA MET A 1 39.43 28.62 -29.58
C MET A 1 37.98 28.81 -29.99
N GLN A 2 37.03 28.62 -29.05
CA GLN A 2 35.62 28.94 -29.29
C GLN A 2 35.42 30.43 -29.00
N THR A 3 34.99 31.16 -30.01
CA THR A 3 34.79 32.61 -29.98
C THR A 3 33.72 33.03 -28.97
N PRO A 4 33.95 34.11 -28.21
CA PRO A 4 32.98 34.70 -27.30
C PRO A 4 31.94 35.53 -28.08
N ASP A 5 30.71 35.59 -27.57
CA ASP A 5 29.79 36.73 -27.65
C ASP A 5 29.32 37.26 -29.02
N THR A 6 28.86 36.39 -29.91
CA THR A 6 27.74 36.77 -30.81
C THR A 6 26.47 36.09 -30.30
N GLU A 7 25.64 36.85 -29.58
CA GLU A 7 24.27 36.41 -29.26
C GLU A 7 23.62 35.91 -30.56
N SER A 8 23.21 34.64 -30.60
CA SER A 8 22.53 34.06 -31.76
C SER A 8 21.43 35.02 -32.23
N PRO A 9 21.30 35.33 -33.53
CA PRO A 9 20.30 36.28 -34.02
C PRO A 9 18.88 35.91 -33.57
N LEU A 10 18.65 34.60 -33.37
CA LEU A 10 17.42 34.05 -32.81
C LEU A 10 17.19 34.49 -31.34
N LEU A 11 18.25 34.50 -30.52
CA LEU A 11 18.20 34.97 -29.12
C LEU A 11 17.88 36.47 -29.05
N GLN A 12 18.49 37.27 -29.90
CA GLN A 12 18.20 38.71 -29.97
C GLN A 12 16.77 38.99 -30.42
N GLU A 13 16.27 38.26 -31.41
CA GLU A 13 14.88 38.35 -31.84
C GLU A 13 13.92 37.96 -30.70
N ALA A 14 14.20 36.88 -29.99
CA ALA A 14 13.40 36.41 -28.86
C ALA A 14 13.33 37.47 -27.75
N ILE A 15 14.48 38.08 -27.40
CA ILE A 15 14.55 39.16 -26.41
C ILE A 15 13.77 40.40 -26.89
N ARG A 16 13.86 40.76 -28.17
CA ARG A 16 13.11 41.89 -28.74
C ARG A 16 11.61 41.63 -28.63
N LYS A 17 11.13 40.44 -29.01
CA LYS A 17 9.71 40.07 -28.88
C LYS A 17 9.26 40.06 -27.42
N ALA A 18 10.10 39.58 -26.50
CA ALA A 18 9.82 39.62 -25.07
C ALA A 18 9.67 41.05 -24.54
N LYS A 19 10.59 41.95 -24.93
CA LYS A 19 10.56 43.37 -24.56
C LYS A 19 9.37 44.11 -25.20
N ALA A 20 8.94 43.71 -26.40
CA ALA A 20 7.76 44.23 -27.09
C ALA A 20 6.42 43.71 -26.51
N GLY A 21 6.44 42.89 -25.45
CA GLY A 21 5.24 42.34 -24.83
C GLY A 21 4.63 41.16 -25.59
N GLN A 22 5.26 40.67 -26.65
CA GLN A 22 4.81 39.51 -27.43
C GLN A 22 5.17 38.20 -26.72
N ARG A 23 4.60 37.98 -25.53
CA ARG A 23 5.00 36.93 -24.58
C ARG A 23 4.92 35.52 -25.18
N SER A 24 3.84 35.19 -25.87
CA SER A 24 3.65 33.86 -26.49
C SER A 24 4.71 33.57 -27.55
N GLN A 25 4.92 34.50 -28.48
CA GLN A 25 5.91 34.38 -29.55
C GLN A 25 7.34 34.31 -29.01
N ALA A 26 7.65 35.14 -28.01
CA ALA A 26 8.94 35.10 -27.32
C ALA A 26 9.16 33.75 -26.62
N ARG A 27 8.14 33.21 -25.95
CA ARG A 27 8.21 31.90 -25.27
C ARG A 27 8.48 30.77 -26.27
N THR A 28 7.84 30.78 -27.43
CA THR A 28 8.12 29.81 -28.51
C THR A 28 9.57 29.89 -28.98
N LEU A 29 10.09 31.10 -29.22
CA LEU A 29 11.48 31.28 -29.65
C LEU A 29 12.48 30.84 -28.58
N PHE A 30 12.25 31.19 -27.30
CA PHE A 30 13.13 30.73 -26.24
C PHE A 30 13.07 29.21 -26.06
N ARG A 31 11.92 28.58 -26.30
CA ARG A 31 11.79 27.12 -26.28
C ARG A 31 12.62 26.47 -27.39
N SER A 32 12.52 26.96 -28.62
CA SER A 32 13.38 26.46 -29.72
C SER A 32 14.87 26.68 -29.45
N ILE A 33 15.23 27.79 -28.79
CA ILE A 33 16.63 28.06 -28.41
C ILE A 33 17.11 27.05 -27.37
N VAL A 34 16.35 26.76 -26.31
CA VAL A 34 16.81 25.79 -25.30
C VAL A 34 16.79 24.34 -25.79
N GLU A 35 15.98 24.02 -26.81
CA GLU A 35 16.01 22.73 -27.51
C GLU A 35 17.29 22.58 -28.34
N ALA A 36 17.71 23.63 -29.05
CA ALA A 36 18.95 23.62 -29.85
C ALA A 36 20.21 23.82 -29.00
N GLU A 37 20.12 24.62 -27.94
CA GLU A 37 21.22 25.02 -27.05
C GLU A 37 20.80 24.81 -25.58
N PRO A 38 20.82 23.57 -25.06
CA PRO A 38 20.40 23.27 -23.68
C PRO A 38 21.22 23.98 -22.59
N GLU A 39 22.41 24.49 -22.92
CA GLU A 39 23.31 25.23 -22.03
C GLU A 39 23.10 26.76 -22.05
N ASN A 40 22.14 27.26 -22.84
CA ASN A 40 21.85 28.68 -22.94
C ASN A 40 21.07 29.19 -21.72
N HIS A 41 21.80 29.52 -20.65
CA HIS A 41 21.24 30.02 -19.40
C HIS A 41 20.40 31.32 -19.54
N ILE A 42 20.67 32.16 -20.56
CA ILE A 42 19.88 33.37 -20.82
C ILE A 42 18.48 32.99 -21.32
N ALA A 43 18.39 32.06 -22.27
CA ALA A 43 17.11 31.57 -22.78
C ALA A 43 16.29 30.90 -21.67
N TRP A 44 16.91 30.08 -20.81
CA TRP A 44 16.26 29.52 -19.62
C TRP A 44 15.76 30.59 -18.64
N TYR A 45 16.55 31.64 -18.39
CA TYR A 45 16.14 32.75 -17.53
C TYR A 45 14.93 33.51 -18.10
N TRP A 46 14.88 33.73 -19.41
CA TRP A 46 13.73 34.36 -20.06
C TRP A 46 12.49 33.46 -20.06
N LEU A 47 12.62 32.15 -20.26
CA LEU A 47 11.50 31.21 -20.09
C LEU A 47 10.90 31.28 -18.68
N ALA A 48 11.75 31.30 -17.66
CA ALA A 48 11.29 31.47 -16.27
C ALA A 48 10.57 32.81 -16.05
N ARG A 49 11.00 33.88 -16.71
CA ARG A 49 10.36 35.19 -16.55
C ARG A 49 9.03 35.31 -17.29
N LEU A 50 8.90 34.61 -18.41
CA LEU A 50 7.73 34.66 -19.28
C LEU A 50 6.68 33.59 -18.95
N SER A 51 7.00 32.59 -18.12
CA SER A 51 6.03 31.62 -17.66
C SER A 51 5.09 32.19 -16.60
N ASP A 52 3.81 31.87 -16.72
CA ASP A 52 2.78 32.19 -15.72
C ASP A 52 2.64 31.09 -14.66
N ASP A 53 3.20 29.90 -14.90
CA ASP A 53 3.20 28.78 -13.98
C ASP A 53 4.45 28.80 -13.09
N VAL A 54 4.24 28.81 -11.78
CA VAL A 54 5.31 28.85 -10.78
C VAL A 54 6.21 27.61 -10.88
N ASP A 55 5.66 26.45 -11.23
CA ASP A 55 6.43 25.22 -11.34
C ASP A 55 7.39 25.27 -12.55
N GLU A 56 6.91 25.74 -13.71
CA GLU A 56 7.74 26.06 -14.88
C GLU A 56 8.81 27.11 -14.55
N GLN A 57 8.48 28.17 -13.79
CA GLN A 57 9.47 29.17 -13.38
C GLN A 57 10.60 28.57 -12.53
N VAL A 58 10.24 27.73 -11.56
CA VAL A 58 11.19 27.07 -10.66
C VAL A 58 12.12 26.15 -11.45
N ALA A 59 11.57 25.27 -12.30
CA ALA A 59 12.36 24.34 -13.11
C ALA A 59 13.35 25.06 -14.04
N ALA A 60 12.89 26.13 -14.71
CA ALA A 60 13.75 26.92 -15.58
C ALA A 60 14.87 27.66 -14.80
N LEU A 61 14.59 28.22 -13.61
CA LEU A 61 15.63 28.86 -12.78
C LEU A 61 16.61 27.86 -12.17
N GLU A 62 16.16 26.64 -11.83
CA GLU A 62 17.05 25.55 -11.40
C GLU A 62 18.05 25.20 -12.51
N ARG A 63 17.58 25.16 -13.76
CA ARG A 63 18.47 24.94 -14.91
C ARG A 63 19.48 26.08 -15.08
N VAL A 64 19.07 27.33 -14.88
CA VAL A 64 19.99 28.49 -14.88
C VAL A 64 21.08 28.34 -13.82
N LEU A 65 20.71 27.97 -12.59
CA LEU A 65 21.68 27.80 -11.50
C LEU A 65 22.58 26.57 -11.69
N ALA A 66 22.09 25.50 -12.34
CA ALA A 66 22.92 24.36 -12.71
C ALA A 66 24.03 24.77 -13.69
N LEU A 67 23.73 25.68 -14.63
CA LEU A 67 24.69 26.20 -15.62
C LEU A 67 25.58 27.31 -15.03
N LYS A 68 25.03 28.17 -14.16
CA LYS A 68 25.70 29.31 -13.53
C LYS A 68 25.39 29.37 -12.03
N PRO A 69 26.13 28.63 -11.19
CA PRO A 69 25.83 28.49 -9.76
C PRO A 69 25.92 29.78 -8.93
N HIS A 70 26.69 30.77 -9.38
CA HIS A 70 27.01 31.98 -8.61
C HIS A 70 26.02 33.15 -8.82
N LEU A 71 24.90 32.93 -9.52
CA LEU A 71 23.90 33.99 -9.76
C LEU A 71 23.01 34.22 -8.52
N SER A 72 23.48 35.06 -7.60
CA SER A 72 22.79 35.39 -6.34
C SER A 72 21.36 35.89 -6.52
N GLN A 73 21.09 36.69 -7.55
CA GLN A 73 19.75 37.18 -7.89
C GLN A 73 18.79 36.06 -8.28
N VAL A 74 19.27 35.08 -9.06
CA VAL A 74 18.47 33.92 -9.49
C VAL A 74 18.17 33.02 -8.30
N ARG A 75 19.15 32.78 -7.43
CA ARG A 75 18.97 32.01 -6.19
C ARG A 75 17.93 32.66 -5.28
N ALA A 76 18.04 33.97 -5.03
CA ALA A 76 17.07 34.69 -4.21
C ALA A 76 15.65 34.63 -4.80
N ARG A 77 15.51 34.67 -6.14
CA ARG A 77 14.21 34.51 -6.79
C ARG A 77 13.67 33.09 -6.65
N LEU A 78 14.50 32.08 -6.87
CA LEU A 78 14.14 30.66 -6.74
C LEU A 78 13.65 30.36 -5.32
N ASP A 79 14.35 30.86 -4.29
CA ASP A 79 13.97 30.66 -2.89
C ASP A 79 12.58 31.25 -2.58
N ARG A 80 12.27 32.45 -3.09
CA ARG A 80 10.93 33.07 -2.93
C ARG A 80 9.84 32.25 -3.63
N LEU A 81 10.11 31.73 -4.82
CA LEU A 81 9.14 30.90 -5.55
C LEU A 81 8.88 29.57 -4.83
N ARG A 82 9.93 28.92 -4.33
CA ARG A 82 9.81 27.70 -3.51
C ARG A 82 9.02 27.95 -2.22
N GLN A 83 9.25 29.07 -1.54
CA GLN A 83 8.45 29.46 -0.38
C GLN A 83 6.97 29.62 -0.74
N ARG A 84 6.67 30.26 -1.87
CA ARG A 84 5.30 30.39 -2.38
C ARG A 84 4.67 29.03 -2.69
N GLN A 85 5.38 28.12 -3.35
CA GLN A 85 4.91 26.75 -3.60
C GLN A 85 4.60 26.02 -2.30
N ARG A 86 5.51 26.05 -1.32
CA ARG A 86 5.31 25.45 0.00
C ARG A 86 4.06 25.98 0.68
N ALA A 87 3.87 27.30 0.71
CA ALA A 87 2.69 27.91 1.30
C ALA A 87 1.38 27.49 0.60
N VAL A 88 1.40 27.32 -0.73
CA VAL A 88 0.24 26.81 -1.48
C VAL A 88 -0.01 25.34 -1.15
N ARG A 89 1.02 24.49 -1.13
CA ARG A 89 0.91 23.07 -0.76
C ARG A 89 0.40 22.90 0.66
N GLU A 90 0.92 23.65 1.64
CA GLU A 90 0.46 23.63 3.02
C GLU A 90 -1.02 24.00 3.14
N LYS A 91 -1.48 25.01 2.39
CA LYS A 91 -2.91 25.37 2.34
C LYS A 91 -3.77 24.23 1.78
N LYS A 92 -3.32 23.59 0.70
CA LYS A 92 -4.01 22.42 0.10
C LYS A 92 -4.03 21.24 1.07
N ALA A 93 -2.90 20.92 1.70
CA ALA A 93 -2.78 19.87 2.71
C ALA A 93 -3.69 20.13 3.91
N ALA A 94 -3.73 21.36 4.43
CA ALA A 94 -4.62 21.73 5.53
C ALA A 94 -6.11 21.63 5.13
N TRP A 95 -6.45 21.97 3.88
CA TRP A 95 -7.80 21.75 3.34
C TRP A 95 -8.13 20.25 3.25
N ALA A 96 -7.22 19.43 2.69
CA ALA A 96 -7.38 17.99 2.57
C ALA A 96 -7.59 17.33 3.94
N GLY A 97 -6.77 17.68 4.93
CA GLY A 97 -6.91 17.17 6.30
C GLY A 97 -8.27 17.47 6.93
N ARG A 98 -8.85 18.65 6.68
CA ARG A 98 -10.22 18.98 7.13
C ARG A 98 -11.28 18.13 6.45
N GLN A 99 -11.16 17.89 5.14
CA GLN A 99 -12.09 17.03 4.41
C GLN A 99 -11.97 15.57 4.85
N VAL A 100 -10.76 15.06 5.06
CA VAL A 100 -10.54 13.71 5.60
C VAL A 100 -11.14 13.57 7.01
N ALA A 101 -11.00 14.57 7.87
CA ALA A 101 -11.64 14.57 9.19
C ALA A 101 -13.17 14.50 9.08
N LYS A 102 -13.77 15.20 8.09
CA LYS A 102 -15.21 15.11 7.79
C LYS A 102 -15.59 13.73 7.24
N ALA A 103 -14.81 13.17 6.31
CA ALA A 103 -15.02 11.82 5.77
C ALA A 103 -15.02 10.77 6.89
N LYS A 104 -14.06 10.84 7.81
CA LYS A 104 -14.02 9.95 8.99
C LYS A 104 -15.27 10.04 9.87
N LYS A 105 -15.85 11.23 10.05
CA LYS A 105 -17.12 11.39 10.77
C LYS A 105 -18.28 10.72 10.01
N LEU A 106 -18.32 10.86 8.68
CA LEU A 106 -19.31 10.20 7.84
C LEU A 106 -19.19 8.67 7.92
N LEU A 107 -17.97 8.13 7.89
CA LEU A 107 -17.71 6.69 8.08
C LEU A 107 -18.23 6.19 9.42
N LYS A 108 -18.00 6.94 10.51
CA LYS A 108 -18.54 6.60 11.84
C LYS A 108 -20.08 6.61 11.87
N ALA A 109 -20.71 7.43 11.03
CA ALA A 109 -22.17 7.48 10.87
C ALA A 109 -22.72 6.43 9.88
N GLY A 110 -21.87 5.52 9.36
CA GLY A 110 -22.26 4.52 8.37
C GLY A 110 -22.46 5.06 6.95
N LYS A 111 -22.20 6.35 6.71
CA LYS A 111 -22.39 7.03 5.42
C LYS A 111 -21.20 6.81 4.49
N ARG A 112 -21.01 5.55 4.08
CA ARG A 112 -19.83 5.12 3.32
C ARG A 112 -19.71 5.81 1.96
N GLN A 113 -20.79 5.87 1.18
CA GLN A 113 -20.78 6.48 -0.16
C GLN A 113 -20.45 7.99 -0.11
N GLU A 114 -21.07 8.74 0.81
CA GLU A 114 -20.77 10.17 1.00
C GLU A 114 -19.31 10.39 1.40
N ALA A 115 -18.75 9.54 2.26
CA ALA A 115 -17.35 9.60 2.64
C ALA A 115 -16.42 9.31 1.46
N THR A 116 -16.73 8.29 0.64
CA THR A 116 -15.95 7.95 -0.55
C THR A 116 -15.93 9.11 -1.55
N GLN A 117 -17.09 9.70 -1.86
CA GLN A 117 -17.17 10.85 -2.76
C GLN A 117 -16.32 12.03 -2.27
N LEU A 118 -16.37 12.31 -0.97
CA LEU A 118 -15.56 13.39 -0.39
C LEU A 118 -14.06 13.12 -0.48
N LEU A 119 -13.63 11.87 -0.31
CA LEU A 119 -12.22 11.49 -0.42
C LEU A 119 -11.73 11.54 -1.88
N LEU A 120 -12.60 11.19 -2.85
CA LEU A 120 -12.28 11.35 -4.28
C LEU A 120 -12.10 12.83 -4.65
N GLU A 121 -12.94 13.73 -4.14
CA GLU A 121 -12.76 15.19 -4.31
C GLU A 121 -11.42 15.69 -3.73
N VAL A 122 -10.98 15.10 -2.61
CA VAL A 122 -9.67 15.43 -2.03
C VAL A 122 -8.55 15.05 -2.97
N VAL A 123 -8.56 13.83 -3.50
CA VAL A 123 -7.54 13.35 -4.43
C VAL A 123 -7.50 14.22 -5.69
N GLU A 124 -8.65 14.54 -6.28
CA GLU A 124 -8.74 15.37 -7.50
C GLU A 124 -8.06 16.74 -7.35
N ARG A 125 -8.09 17.32 -6.14
CA ARG A 125 -7.49 18.65 -5.88
C ARG A 125 -6.10 18.59 -5.28
N TYR A 126 -5.79 17.52 -4.55
CA TYR A 126 -4.55 17.35 -3.80
C TYR A 126 -4.27 15.87 -3.55
N GLU A 127 -3.53 15.27 -4.47
CA GLU A 127 -3.12 13.86 -4.44
C GLU A 127 -2.04 13.57 -3.38
N GLU A 128 -1.28 14.58 -2.93
CA GLU A 128 -0.19 14.42 -1.96
C GLU A 128 -0.71 14.32 -0.49
N HIS A 129 -1.77 13.56 -0.25
CA HIS A 129 -2.31 13.31 1.09
C HIS A 129 -2.44 11.80 1.38
N GLU A 130 -1.45 11.26 2.10
CA GLU A 130 -1.29 9.83 2.38
C GLU A 130 -2.57 9.18 2.96
N GLU A 131 -3.15 9.80 3.98
CA GLU A 131 -4.31 9.23 4.67
C GLU A 131 -5.56 9.16 3.78
N THR A 132 -5.67 10.02 2.77
CA THR A 132 -6.79 9.98 1.82
C THR A 132 -6.73 8.69 1.01
N TRP A 133 -5.55 8.38 0.46
CA TRP A 133 -5.31 7.16 -0.29
C TRP A 133 -5.48 5.91 0.56
N LEU A 134 -5.01 5.94 1.82
CA LEU A 134 -5.17 4.81 2.74
C LEU A 134 -6.65 4.53 3.00
N LEU A 135 -7.46 5.56 3.25
CA LEU A 135 -8.91 5.39 3.42
C LEU A 135 -9.59 4.92 2.14
N LEU A 136 -9.23 5.47 0.97
CA LEU A 136 -9.78 5.02 -0.30
C LEU A 136 -9.49 3.54 -0.57
N SER A 137 -8.31 3.03 -0.21
CA SER A 137 -7.97 1.60 -0.35
C SER A 137 -8.95 0.69 0.40
N GLU A 138 -9.49 1.15 1.53
CA GLU A 138 -10.46 0.39 2.31
C GLU A 138 -11.89 0.56 1.79
N LEU A 139 -12.17 1.67 1.12
CA LEU A 139 -13.50 2.07 0.70
C LEU A 139 -13.88 1.55 -0.68
N VAL A 140 -12.92 1.51 -1.59
CA VAL A 140 -13.15 1.07 -2.97
C VAL A 140 -13.39 -0.45 -3.01
N GLY A 141 -14.40 -0.83 -3.81
CA GLY A 141 -14.83 -2.21 -3.97
C GLY A 141 -13.99 -2.99 -4.97
N ASP A 142 -13.44 -2.32 -5.97
CA ASP A 142 -12.58 -2.93 -6.98
C ASP A 142 -11.17 -3.20 -6.43
N GLU A 143 -10.60 -4.35 -6.80
CA GLU A 143 -9.29 -4.78 -6.34
C GLU A 143 -8.17 -3.95 -6.97
N GLU A 144 -8.29 -3.57 -8.24
CA GLU A 144 -7.26 -2.79 -8.92
C GLU A 144 -7.21 -1.36 -8.39
N ASP A 145 -8.37 -0.74 -8.18
CA ASP A 145 -8.42 0.57 -7.54
C ASP A 145 -7.83 0.55 -6.12
N ARG A 146 -8.04 -0.56 -5.38
CA ARG A 146 -7.42 -0.76 -4.06
C ARG A 146 -5.90 -0.86 -4.17
N ILE A 147 -5.39 -1.60 -5.14
CA ILE A 147 -3.95 -1.72 -5.41
C ILE A 147 -3.37 -0.34 -5.74
N VAL A 148 -3.99 0.43 -6.64
CA VAL A 148 -3.56 1.78 -7.01
C VAL A 148 -3.53 2.70 -5.78
N ALA A 149 -4.57 2.67 -4.96
CA ALA A 149 -4.62 3.47 -3.73
C ALA A 149 -3.49 3.10 -2.76
N LEU A 150 -3.21 1.81 -2.55
CA LEU A 150 -2.10 1.35 -1.69
C LEU A 150 -0.73 1.72 -2.26
N GLN A 151 -0.54 1.62 -3.58
CA GLN A 151 0.67 2.06 -4.25
C GLN A 151 0.89 3.56 -4.06
N ASN A 152 -0.15 4.38 -4.18
CA ASN A 152 -0.05 5.83 -3.93
C ASN A 152 0.32 6.15 -2.48
N VAL A 153 -0.20 5.40 -1.50
CA VAL A 153 0.25 5.52 -0.10
C VAL A 153 1.75 5.26 0.01
N LEU A 154 2.26 4.20 -0.64
CA LEU A 154 3.67 3.84 -0.58
C LEU A 154 4.58 4.79 -1.37
N THR A 155 4.08 5.41 -2.44
CA THR A 155 4.76 6.49 -3.16
C THR A 155 4.97 7.70 -2.26
N LEU A 156 3.97 8.05 -1.45
CA LEU A 156 4.05 9.18 -0.51
C LEU A 156 4.84 8.84 0.76
N ASN A 157 4.66 7.61 1.28
CA ASN A 157 5.31 7.12 2.48
C ASN A 157 5.74 5.65 2.31
N PRO A 158 6.98 5.41 1.84
CA PRO A 158 7.51 4.05 1.63
C PRO A 158 7.59 3.20 2.91
N ASN A 159 7.54 3.85 4.09
CA ASN A 159 7.63 3.19 5.39
C ASN A 159 6.26 2.82 5.97
N ASN A 160 5.15 3.05 5.25
CA ASN A 160 3.83 2.66 5.70
C ASN A 160 3.66 1.13 5.69
N LYS A 161 3.93 0.50 6.84
CA LYS A 161 3.85 -0.96 7.03
C LYS A 161 2.45 -1.51 6.74
N ALA A 162 1.40 -0.78 7.10
CA ALA A 162 0.02 -1.23 6.90
C ALA A 162 -0.32 -1.31 5.41
N ALA A 163 0.02 -0.29 4.64
CA ALA A 163 -0.20 -0.28 3.19
C ALA A 163 0.63 -1.37 2.50
N ARG A 164 1.90 -1.54 2.90
CA ARG A 164 2.79 -2.57 2.35
C ARG A 164 2.24 -3.98 2.58
N SER A 165 1.89 -4.31 3.83
CA SER A 165 1.36 -5.63 4.18
C SER A 165 0.04 -5.93 3.46
N ARG A 166 -0.86 -4.93 3.33
CA ARG A 166 -2.11 -5.10 2.58
C ARG A 166 -1.88 -5.34 1.10
N LEU A 167 -0.97 -4.58 0.48
CA LEU A 167 -0.64 -4.74 -0.93
C LEU A 167 -0.02 -6.12 -1.19
N GLU A 168 0.94 -6.52 -0.36
CA GLU A 168 1.58 -7.84 -0.43
C GLU A 168 0.55 -8.96 -0.30
N THR A 169 -0.40 -8.84 0.63
CA THR A 169 -1.49 -9.81 0.79
C THR A 169 -2.34 -9.94 -0.48
N ILE A 170 -2.74 -8.81 -1.08
CA ILE A 170 -3.56 -8.80 -2.30
C ILE A 170 -2.78 -9.43 -3.46
N LEU A 171 -1.53 -9.02 -3.66
CA LEU A 171 -0.69 -9.56 -4.74
C LEU A 171 -0.41 -11.05 -4.55
N HIS A 172 -0.17 -11.50 -3.33
CA HIS A 172 0.02 -12.91 -3.01
C HIS A 172 -1.18 -13.76 -3.44
N PHE A 173 -2.40 -13.35 -3.08
CA PHE A 173 -3.62 -14.09 -3.47
C PHE A 173 -3.95 -13.99 -4.96
N ARG A 174 -3.54 -12.90 -5.62
CA ARG A 174 -3.64 -12.76 -7.07
C ARG A 174 -2.72 -13.75 -7.80
N GLU A 175 -1.51 -13.94 -7.29
CA GLU A 175 -0.54 -14.91 -7.84
C GLU A 175 -0.87 -16.35 -7.45
N ASN A 176 -1.43 -16.55 -6.25
CA ASN A 176 -1.72 -17.87 -5.67
C ASN A 176 -3.21 -17.99 -5.30
N PRO A 177 -4.12 -18.11 -6.28
CA PRO A 177 -5.56 -18.17 -6.03
C PRO A 177 -5.98 -19.41 -5.22
N LEU A 178 -5.16 -20.47 -5.21
CA LEU A 178 -5.44 -21.67 -4.42
C LEU A 178 -5.25 -21.45 -2.92
N ASP A 179 -4.37 -20.54 -2.53
CA ASP A 179 -4.17 -20.16 -1.13
C ASP A 179 -5.35 -19.31 -0.64
N LEU A 180 -5.92 -18.46 -1.50
CA LEU A 180 -7.17 -17.75 -1.21
C LEU A 180 -8.35 -18.74 -1.05
N ALA A 181 -8.46 -19.72 -1.94
CA ALA A 181 -9.50 -20.74 -1.83
C ALA A 181 -9.35 -21.56 -0.53
N ALA A 182 -8.11 -21.87 -0.14
CA ALA A 182 -7.83 -22.53 1.12
C ALA A 182 -8.19 -21.68 2.35
N LEU A 183 -7.92 -20.38 2.32
CA LEU A 183 -8.34 -19.46 3.38
C LEU A 183 -9.87 -19.48 3.56
N TYR A 184 -10.62 -19.43 2.46
CA TYR A 184 -12.08 -19.55 2.51
C TYR A 184 -12.56 -20.91 3.03
N GLU A 185 -11.87 -22.02 2.69
CA GLU A 185 -12.16 -23.32 3.31
C GLU A 185 -11.97 -23.29 4.84
N GLU A 186 -10.94 -22.61 5.34
CA GLU A 186 -10.69 -22.48 6.78
C GLU A 186 -11.68 -21.57 7.49
N GLU A 187 -12.21 -20.55 6.82
CA GLU A 187 -13.28 -19.70 7.35
C GLU A 187 -14.65 -20.41 7.30
N GLY A 188 -14.76 -21.53 6.59
CA GLY A 188 -16.01 -22.25 6.37
C GLY A 188 -16.86 -21.65 5.25
N ARG A 189 -16.30 -20.71 4.49
CA ARG A 189 -16.91 -20.04 3.34
C ARG A 189 -16.73 -20.89 2.09
N PHE A 190 -17.30 -22.09 2.12
CA PHE A 190 -17.06 -23.09 1.08
C PHE A 190 -17.58 -22.66 -0.30
N GLU A 191 -18.60 -21.82 -0.37
CA GLU A 191 -19.10 -21.27 -1.64
C GLU A 191 -18.07 -20.35 -2.30
N ASP A 192 -17.47 -19.43 -1.52
CA ASP A 192 -16.42 -18.52 -2.00
C ASP A 192 -15.14 -19.29 -2.40
N ALA A 193 -14.80 -20.33 -1.63
CA ALA A 193 -13.70 -21.24 -1.97
C ALA A 193 -13.94 -21.96 -3.31
N LEU A 194 -15.16 -22.48 -3.54
CA LEU A 194 -15.53 -23.11 -4.81
C LEU A 194 -15.45 -22.12 -5.97
N GLU A 195 -15.96 -20.91 -5.79
CA GLU A 195 -15.88 -19.88 -6.82
C GLU A 195 -14.43 -19.56 -7.17
N THR A 196 -13.57 -19.40 -6.16
CA THR A 196 -12.14 -19.14 -6.35
C THR A 196 -11.46 -20.28 -7.10
N TYR A 197 -11.74 -21.54 -6.74
CA TYR A 197 -11.21 -22.70 -7.48
C TYR A 197 -11.70 -22.74 -8.93
N ARG A 198 -12.97 -22.43 -9.19
CA ARG A 198 -13.53 -22.41 -10.56
C ARG A 198 -12.89 -21.32 -11.42
N ARG A 199 -12.68 -20.13 -10.84
CA ARG A 199 -11.94 -19.05 -11.50
C ARG A 199 -10.51 -19.48 -11.81
N ALA A 200 -9.80 -20.07 -10.84
CA ALA A 200 -8.45 -20.59 -11.07
C ALA A 200 -8.41 -21.69 -12.13
N ALA A 201 -9.38 -22.61 -12.16
CA ALA A 201 -9.46 -23.67 -13.16
C ALA A 201 -9.61 -23.10 -14.59
N SER A 202 -10.35 -22.00 -14.74
CA SER A 202 -10.52 -21.33 -16.04
C SER A 202 -9.24 -20.67 -16.56
N GLN A 203 -8.30 -20.36 -15.66
CA GLN A 203 -7.03 -19.70 -15.96
C GLN A 203 -5.82 -20.65 -15.90
N ALA A 204 -6.06 -21.95 -15.65
CA ALA A 204 -5.01 -22.94 -15.50
C ALA A 204 -4.16 -23.04 -16.77
N LYS A 205 -2.84 -22.95 -16.62
CA LYS A 205 -1.89 -22.95 -17.75
C LYS A 205 -1.46 -24.35 -18.14
N SER A 206 -1.69 -25.33 -17.27
CA SER A 206 -1.29 -26.72 -17.49
C SER A 206 -2.36 -27.72 -17.03
N ARG A 207 -2.31 -28.93 -17.62
CA ARG A 207 -3.17 -30.05 -17.20
C ARG A 207 -2.93 -30.46 -15.75
N GLN A 208 -1.67 -30.45 -15.30
CA GLN A 208 -1.32 -30.81 -13.93
C GLN A 208 -1.91 -29.83 -12.92
N GLU A 209 -1.84 -28.54 -13.21
CA GLU A 209 -2.46 -27.48 -12.41
C GLU A 209 -3.98 -27.65 -12.36
N TRP A 210 -4.61 -27.89 -13.52
CA TRP A 210 -6.04 -28.16 -13.60
C TRP A 210 -6.44 -29.40 -12.77
N ASP A 211 -5.69 -30.50 -12.83
CA ASP A 211 -5.97 -31.73 -12.09
C ASP A 211 -5.86 -31.52 -10.56
N ILE A 212 -4.98 -30.63 -10.09
CA ILE A 212 -4.88 -30.25 -8.68
C ILE A 212 -6.16 -29.49 -8.27
N ILE A 213 -6.54 -28.49 -9.06
CA ILE A 213 -7.70 -27.64 -8.80
C ILE A 213 -9.00 -28.46 -8.80
N TYR A 214 -9.17 -29.33 -9.80
CA TYR A 214 -10.35 -30.16 -9.96
C TYR A 214 -10.54 -31.15 -8.79
N ARG A 215 -9.44 -31.74 -8.29
CA ARG A 215 -9.47 -32.56 -7.06
C ARG A 215 -9.90 -31.75 -5.85
N GLY A 216 -9.47 -30.48 -5.75
CA GLY A 216 -9.91 -29.53 -4.73
C GLY A 216 -11.42 -29.30 -4.79
N ILE A 217 -11.96 -28.97 -5.96
CA ILE A 217 -13.40 -28.77 -6.20
C ILE A 217 -14.20 -30.00 -5.76
N ASN A 218 -13.85 -31.19 -6.25
CA ASN A 218 -14.57 -32.42 -5.93
C ASN A 218 -14.49 -32.80 -4.44
N ARG A 219 -13.39 -32.47 -3.76
CA ARG A 219 -13.27 -32.66 -2.31
C ARG A 219 -14.23 -31.73 -1.58
N LEU A 220 -14.29 -30.47 -2.00
CA LEU A 220 -15.10 -29.44 -1.37
C LEU A 220 -16.60 -29.67 -1.57
N GLU A 221 -17.02 -30.02 -2.78
CA GLU A 221 -18.42 -30.37 -3.08
C GLU A 221 -18.91 -31.57 -2.25
N ARG A 222 -18.08 -32.60 -2.07
CA ARG A 222 -18.39 -33.72 -1.16
C ARG A 222 -18.52 -33.27 0.30
N ARG A 223 -17.71 -32.31 0.74
CA ARG A 223 -17.75 -31.77 2.11
C ARG A 223 -19.03 -30.96 2.36
N ILE A 224 -19.44 -30.16 1.38
CA ILE A 224 -20.71 -29.42 1.41
C ILE A 224 -21.89 -30.40 1.44
N ALA A 225 -21.88 -31.41 0.55
CA ALA A 225 -22.95 -32.41 0.46
C ALA A 225 -23.09 -33.27 1.73
N SER A 226 -21.99 -33.51 2.45
CA SER A 226 -22.01 -34.29 3.70
C SER A 226 -22.46 -33.49 4.92
N GLY A 227 -22.68 -32.18 4.80
CA GLY A 227 -23.20 -31.34 5.89
C GLY A 227 -22.29 -31.29 7.12
N VAL A 228 -20.99 -31.55 6.96
CA VAL A 228 -20.03 -31.58 8.07
C VAL A 228 -19.96 -30.19 8.71
N ARG A 229 -20.21 -30.11 10.02
CA ARG A 229 -20.09 -28.86 10.77
C ARG A 229 -18.64 -28.37 10.73
N HIS A 230 -18.47 -27.16 10.20
CA HIS A 230 -17.19 -26.46 10.22
C HIS A 230 -16.95 -25.84 11.59
N PHE A 231 -15.74 -25.98 12.10
CA PHE A 231 -15.30 -25.29 13.31
C PHE A 231 -14.22 -24.28 12.92
N HIS A 232 -14.45 -23.02 13.27
CA HIS A 232 -13.47 -21.96 13.05
C HIS A 232 -12.11 -22.34 13.68
N PRO A 233 -10.96 -22.05 13.06
CA PRO A 233 -9.64 -22.41 13.56
C PRO A 233 -9.38 -22.05 15.03
N ASN A 234 -9.81 -20.87 15.46
CA ASN A 234 -9.83 -20.47 16.89
C ASN A 234 -10.48 -21.50 17.82
N PHE A 235 -11.61 -22.08 17.43
CA PHE A 235 -12.28 -23.12 18.22
C PHE A 235 -11.48 -24.41 18.23
N SER A 236 -10.88 -24.79 17.09
CA SER A 236 -9.97 -25.93 17.00
C SER A 236 -8.75 -25.76 17.90
N ILE A 237 -8.12 -24.57 17.89
CA ILE A 237 -6.98 -24.26 18.77
C ILE A 237 -7.39 -24.31 20.23
N ALA A 238 -8.50 -23.65 20.60
CA ALA A 238 -9.00 -23.62 21.97
C ALA A 238 -9.36 -25.02 22.49
N ARG A 239 -9.90 -25.88 21.61
CA ARG A 239 -10.26 -27.27 21.95
C ARG A 239 -9.05 -28.18 22.08
N LEU A 240 -8.05 -28.03 21.21
CA LEU A 240 -6.89 -28.94 21.15
C LEU A 240 -5.81 -28.59 22.17
N THR A 241 -5.63 -27.31 22.50
CA THR A 241 -4.63 -26.82 23.47
C THR A 241 -4.68 -27.53 24.83
N PRO A 242 -5.84 -27.68 25.51
CA PRO A 242 -5.87 -28.31 26.83
C PRO A 242 -5.73 -29.83 26.80
N GLY A 243 -5.86 -30.50 25.65
CA GLY A 243 -5.88 -31.96 25.55
C GLY A 243 -4.63 -32.63 26.17
N PRO A 244 -3.41 -32.29 25.71
CA PRO A 244 -2.17 -32.81 26.30
C PRO A 244 -2.02 -32.48 27.79
N PHE A 245 -2.45 -31.30 28.21
CA PHE A 245 -2.39 -30.87 29.62
C PHE A 245 -3.32 -31.68 30.51
N LEU A 246 -4.55 -31.93 30.05
CA LEU A 246 -5.52 -32.77 30.74
C LEU A 246 -5.01 -34.22 30.85
N LEU A 247 -4.42 -34.75 29.77
CA LEU A 247 -3.80 -36.08 29.77
C LEU A 247 -2.64 -36.16 30.77
N TYR A 248 -1.74 -35.18 30.77
CA TYR A 248 -0.64 -35.08 31.74
C TYR A 248 -1.15 -35.03 33.18
N SER A 249 -2.15 -34.19 33.44
CA SER A 249 -2.75 -34.03 34.76
C SER A 249 -3.43 -35.33 35.23
N LEU A 250 -4.14 -36.02 34.33
CA LEU A 250 -4.75 -37.32 34.62
C LEU A 250 -3.69 -38.37 34.98
N LEU A 251 -2.60 -38.44 34.22
CA LEU A 251 -1.50 -39.38 34.47
C LEU A 251 -0.83 -39.12 35.83
N LEU A 252 -0.60 -37.85 36.19
CA LEU A 252 -0.08 -37.48 37.51
C LEU A 252 -1.03 -37.87 38.62
N LEU A 253 -2.33 -37.65 38.42
CA LEU A 253 -3.35 -37.97 39.40
C LEU A 253 -3.44 -39.49 39.63
N VAL A 254 -3.34 -40.30 38.57
CA VAL A 254 -3.25 -41.77 38.68
C VAL A 254 -1.96 -42.21 39.39
N HIS A 255 -0.80 -41.65 39.04
CA HIS A 255 0.49 -42.01 39.67
C HIS A 255 0.55 -41.65 41.16
N ASN A 256 -0.15 -40.61 41.60
CA ASN A 256 -0.14 -40.13 42.99
C ASN A 256 -1.32 -40.66 43.83
N GLY A 257 -2.03 -41.69 43.35
CA GLY A 257 -3.12 -42.32 44.09
C GLY A 257 -4.36 -41.42 44.21
N LEU A 258 -4.68 -40.68 43.15
CA LEU A 258 -5.82 -39.74 43.04
C LEU A 258 -5.77 -38.56 44.01
N ASN A 259 -4.62 -38.28 44.63
CA ASN A 259 -4.47 -37.19 45.60
C ASN A 259 -3.68 -36.00 45.00
N PRO A 260 -4.36 -34.89 44.64
CA PRO A 260 -3.72 -33.74 43.99
C PRO A 260 -2.80 -32.93 44.92
N LEU A 261 -2.92 -33.10 46.25
CA LEU A 261 -2.09 -32.38 47.23
C LEU A 261 -0.65 -32.89 47.30
N ARG A 262 -0.34 -34.02 46.65
CA ARG A 262 1.01 -34.59 46.58
C ARG A 262 1.86 -34.03 45.44
N PHE A 263 1.32 -33.13 44.62
CA PHE A 263 2.03 -32.58 43.48
C PHE A 263 3.13 -31.61 43.94
N THR A 264 4.37 -31.93 43.60
CA THR A 264 5.49 -31.02 43.83
C THR A 264 5.41 -29.80 42.88
N PRO A 265 5.97 -28.64 43.26
CA PRO A 265 6.01 -27.46 42.39
C PRO A 265 6.65 -27.73 41.00
N THR A 266 7.57 -28.68 40.91
CA THR A 266 8.20 -29.11 39.65
C THR A 266 7.22 -29.79 38.68
N LEU A 267 6.24 -30.54 39.19
CA LEU A 267 5.20 -31.16 38.37
C LEU A 267 4.22 -30.12 37.82
N TRP A 268 3.93 -29.07 38.59
CA TRP A 268 3.14 -27.94 38.11
C TRP A 268 3.84 -27.16 36.98
N LEU A 269 5.16 -26.96 37.09
CA LEU A 269 5.97 -26.40 35.99
C LEU A 269 5.94 -27.29 34.74
N GLY A 270 6.00 -28.61 34.91
CA GLY A 270 5.81 -29.57 33.82
C GLY A 270 4.46 -29.42 33.13
N GLY A 271 3.38 -29.23 33.90
CA GLY A 271 2.04 -28.96 33.36
C GLY A 271 1.97 -27.69 32.51
N VAL A 272 2.58 -26.59 32.97
CA VAL A 272 2.66 -25.35 32.18
C VAL A 272 3.41 -25.58 30.86
N SER A 273 4.53 -26.31 30.89
CA SER A 273 5.28 -26.66 29.68
C SER A 273 4.46 -27.50 28.70
N VAL A 274 3.68 -28.47 29.20
CA VAL A 274 2.79 -29.30 28.36
C VAL A 274 1.66 -28.47 27.76
N LEU A 275 1.12 -27.49 28.49
CA LEU A 275 0.07 -26.60 28.00
C LEU A 275 0.60 -25.67 26.90
N ILE A 276 1.81 -25.13 27.06
CA ILE A 276 2.52 -24.37 26.02
C ILE A 276 2.79 -25.25 24.80
N GLY A 277 3.28 -26.48 25.00
CA GLY A 277 3.49 -27.43 23.92
C GLY A 277 2.18 -27.81 23.19
N GLY A 278 1.09 -28.00 23.93
CA GLY A 278 -0.24 -28.25 23.39
C GLY A 278 -0.76 -27.08 22.56
N PHE A 279 -0.50 -25.85 23.00
CA PHE A 279 -0.82 -24.64 22.23
C PHE A 279 -0.04 -24.60 20.90
N PHE A 280 1.27 -24.83 20.92
CA PHE A 280 2.07 -24.87 19.69
C PHE A 280 1.64 -25.99 18.74
N LEU A 281 1.32 -27.18 19.25
CA LEU A 281 0.81 -28.28 18.45
C LEU A 281 -0.55 -27.94 17.81
N ALA A 282 -1.44 -27.30 18.58
CA ALA A 282 -2.73 -26.86 18.10
C ALA A 282 -2.61 -25.76 17.04
N VAL A 283 -1.70 -24.80 17.23
CA VAL A 283 -1.39 -23.76 16.25
C VAL A 283 -0.77 -24.36 14.98
N ALA A 284 0.14 -25.34 15.10
CA ALA A 284 0.71 -26.09 13.96
C ALA A 284 -0.30 -26.91 13.16
N SER A 285 -1.46 -27.22 13.73
CA SER A 285 -2.54 -27.89 12.99
C SER A 285 -3.38 -26.95 12.10
N VAL A 286 -3.19 -25.63 12.24
CA VAL A 286 -3.84 -24.59 11.43
C VAL A 286 -2.84 -24.04 10.41
N ARG A 287 -3.28 -23.70 9.19
CA ARG A 287 -2.36 -23.16 8.17
C ARG A 287 -1.71 -21.85 8.62
N SER A 288 -0.55 -21.58 8.03
CA SER A 288 0.35 -20.46 8.32
C SER A 288 -0.25 -19.06 8.12
N HIS A 289 -1.33 -18.93 7.36
CA HIS A 289 -1.99 -17.66 7.06
C HIS A 289 -2.90 -17.15 8.19
N HIS A 290 -3.05 -17.92 9.27
CA HIS A 290 -3.91 -17.53 10.39
C HIS A 290 -3.35 -16.30 11.16
N PRO A 291 -4.17 -15.35 11.61
CA PRO A 291 -3.70 -14.15 12.34
C PRO A 291 -2.87 -14.45 13.58
N ILE A 292 -3.14 -15.58 14.25
CA ILE A 292 -2.37 -16.05 15.40
C ILE A 292 -0.95 -16.46 15.00
N TRP A 293 -0.77 -17.08 13.83
CA TRP A 293 0.55 -17.43 13.30
C TRP A 293 1.39 -16.17 13.05
N VAL A 294 0.84 -15.19 12.34
CA VAL A 294 1.52 -13.90 12.10
C VAL A 294 1.82 -13.16 13.41
N LYS A 295 0.91 -13.20 14.39
CA LYS A 295 1.11 -12.55 15.69
C LYS A 295 2.18 -13.22 16.56
N VAL A 296 2.33 -14.54 16.46
CA VAL A 296 3.29 -15.33 17.26
C VAL A 296 4.66 -15.39 16.59
N PHE A 297 4.72 -15.52 15.26
CA PHE A 297 5.95 -15.79 14.52
C PHE A 297 6.41 -14.62 13.63
N GLY A 298 5.59 -13.58 13.45
CA GLY A 298 5.97 -12.35 12.73
C GLY A 298 5.98 -12.43 11.21
N GLU A 299 5.72 -13.61 10.63
CA GLU A 299 5.76 -13.86 9.19
C GLU A 299 4.55 -14.71 8.76
N THR A 300 4.09 -14.52 7.53
CA THR A 300 3.23 -15.49 6.84
C THR A 300 4.12 -16.67 6.46
N GLY A 301 4.06 -17.76 7.24
CA GLY A 301 4.87 -18.95 6.97
C GLY A 301 4.57 -19.53 5.58
N GLY A 302 5.62 -19.90 4.85
CA GLY A 302 5.53 -20.56 3.54
C GLY A 302 5.05 -22.00 3.60
#